data_AF-A0A374V8W3-F1
#
_entry.id   AF-A0A374V8W3-F1
#
_cell.length_a   1.000
_cell.length_b   1.000
_cell.length_c   1.000
_cell.angle_alpha   90.00
_cell.angle_beta   90.00
_cell.angle_gamma   90.00
#
_symmetry.space_group_name_H-M   'P 1'
#
loop_
_entity.id
_entity.type
_entity.pdbx_description
1 polymer ?
#
loop_
_entity_poly.entity_id
_entity_poly.type
_entity_poly.pdbx_seq_one_letter_code
_entity_poly.pdbx_strand_id
1 'polypeptide(L)'
;MKILILLFFSLFITLSSCRYTGQTQNDRQDSDEQYVDTTPKATTILWVDKKNSGGKKDDFPIPVRTVKVKANIHTSGKVEILSYTKPQKNRVKHYLQERLEVFRITKAMLDSGFVKPGVQYVQIRYMPEKLQ
;
A
#
# COMPACT_ATOMS: atom_id res chain seq x y z
N MET A 1 -16.43 -33.66 -56.14
CA MET A 1 -15.35 -32.73 -55.76
C MET A 1 -15.92 -31.49 -55.02
N LYS A 2 -16.53 -31.68 -53.84
CA LYS A 2 -17.10 -30.56 -53.06
C LYS A 2 -16.81 -30.68 -51.54
N ILE A 3 -16.49 -31.88 -51.06
CA ILE A 3 -16.10 -32.11 -49.66
C ILE A 3 -14.61 -31.84 -49.41
N LEU A 4 -13.74 -31.97 -50.44
CA LEU A 4 -12.30 -31.67 -50.32
C LEU A 4 -11.99 -30.16 -50.21
N ILE A 5 -12.89 -29.30 -50.71
CA ILE A 5 -12.72 -27.84 -50.69
C ILE A 5 -13.02 -27.26 -49.29
N LEU A 6 -13.91 -27.89 -48.52
CA LEU A 6 -14.27 -27.42 -47.18
C LEU A 6 -13.20 -27.73 -46.12
N LEU A 7 -12.38 -28.77 -46.31
CA LEU A 7 -11.25 -29.07 -45.41
C LEU A 7 -10.04 -28.13 -45.65
N PHE A 8 -9.86 -27.64 -46.88
CA PHE A 8 -8.79 -26.67 -47.18
C PHE A 8 -9.08 -25.26 -46.63
N PHE A 9 -10.34 -24.83 -46.58
CA PHE A 9 -10.71 -23.53 -45.99
C PHE A 9 -10.66 -23.52 -44.46
N SER A 10 -10.83 -24.67 -43.80
CA SER A 10 -10.74 -24.76 -42.33
C SER A 10 -9.30 -24.69 -41.80
N LEU A 11 -8.29 -25.08 -42.58
CA LEU A 11 -6.88 -25.08 -42.16
C LEU A 11 -6.22 -23.69 -42.27
N PHE A 12 -6.77 -22.80 -43.10
CA PHE A 12 -6.23 -21.44 -43.30
C PHE A 12 -6.62 -20.45 -42.19
N ILE A 13 -7.68 -20.72 -41.43
CA ILE A 13 -8.19 -19.83 -40.38
C ILE A 13 -7.39 -19.98 -39.06
N THR A 14 -6.68 -21.09 -38.85
CA THR A 14 -5.87 -21.33 -37.63
C THR A 14 -4.43 -20.80 -37.71
N LEU A 15 -3.97 -20.29 -38.86
CA LEU A 15 -2.62 -19.71 -39.04
C LEU A 15 -2.61 -18.16 -39.03
N SER A 16 -3.77 -17.51 -38.86
CA SER A 16 -3.90 -16.05 -38.97
C SER A 16 -4.00 -15.30 -37.62
N SER A 17 -3.94 -16.01 -36.49
CA SER A 17 -4.01 -15.41 -35.13
C SER A 17 -2.67 -15.12 -34.48
N CYS A 18 -1.58 -15.03 -35.26
CA CYS A 18 -0.31 -14.47 -34.80
C CYS A 18 0.03 -13.22 -35.63
N ARG A 19 -0.77 -12.17 -35.51
CA ARG A 19 -0.30 -10.80 -35.80
C ARG A 19 0.50 -10.33 -34.59
N TYR A 20 1.77 -10.72 -34.60
CA TYR A 20 2.86 -10.07 -33.89
C TYR A 20 2.81 -8.57 -34.24
N THR A 21 2.22 -7.77 -33.33
CA THR A 21 2.26 -6.32 -33.45
C THR A 21 3.69 -5.88 -33.16
N GLY A 22 4.22 -5.05 -34.07
CA GLY A 22 5.63 -4.90 -34.35
C GLY A 22 6.53 -4.51 -33.18
N GLN A 23 7.74 -5.04 -33.26
CA GLN A 23 8.94 -4.40 -32.74
C GLN A 23 8.97 -2.94 -33.19
N THR A 24 9.01 -2.02 -32.23
CA THR A 24 9.84 -0.84 -32.37
C THR A 24 10.99 -1.04 -31.39
N GLN A 25 12.17 -1.34 -31.95
CA GLN A 25 13.43 -1.25 -31.25
C GLN A 25 13.58 0.20 -30.78
N ASN A 26 13.34 0.42 -29.49
CA ASN A 26 14.06 1.45 -28.77
C ASN A 26 15.04 0.67 -27.90
N ASP A 27 16.28 0.55 -28.38
CA ASP A 27 17.43 0.15 -27.59
C ASP A 27 17.67 1.22 -26.51
N ARG A 28 16.76 1.30 -25.53
CA ARG A 28 17.12 1.75 -24.20
C ARG A 28 17.58 0.50 -23.49
N GLN A 29 18.89 0.42 -23.35
CA GLN A 29 19.55 -0.41 -22.36
C GLN A 29 18.85 -0.16 -21.02
N ASP A 30 17.83 -0.97 -20.71
CA ASP A 30 17.25 -1.10 -19.39
C ASP A 30 18.37 -1.72 -18.56
N SER A 31 19.24 -0.86 -18.05
CA SER A 31 19.91 -1.16 -16.81
C SER A 31 18.77 -1.38 -15.83
N ASP A 32 18.42 -2.65 -15.59
CA ASP A 32 17.68 -3.09 -14.43
C ASP A 32 18.50 -2.72 -13.19
N GLU A 33 18.62 -1.41 -12.92
CA GLU A 33 19.00 -0.90 -11.61
C GLU A 33 17.85 -1.31 -10.71
N GLN A 34 17.98 -2.50 -10.14
CA GLN A 34 17.06 -3.01 -9.15
C GLN A 34 16.99 -1.96 -8.05
N TYR A 35 15.90 -1.19 -8.05
CA TYR A 35 15.66 -0.16 -7.05
C TYR A 35 15.57 -0.85 -5.69
N VAL A 36 16.69 -0.87 -4.97
CA VAL A 36 16.74 -1.39 -3.61
C VAL A 36 16.10 -0.33 -2.73
N ASP A 37 14.86 -0.58 -2.28
CA ASP A 37 14.21 0.28 -1.27
C ASP A 37 15.01 0.20 0.03
N THR A 38 15.92 1.15 0.23
CA THR A 38 16.73 1.29 1.44
C THR A 38 15.92 1.83 2.62
N THR A 39 14.62 2.14 2.44
CA THR A 39 13.78 2.65 3.51
C THR A 39 13.61 1.58 4.59
N PRO A 40 13.91 1.89 5.86
CA PRO A 40 13.74 0.94 6.95
C PRO A 40 12.35 0.31 6.98
N LYS A 41 12.30 -0.99 7.32
CA LYS A 41 11.03 -1.72 7.46
C LYS A 41 10.26 -1.20 8.67
N ALA A 42 8.94 -1.05 8.52
CA ALA A 42 8.08 -0.70 9.64
C ALA A 42 7.97 -1.89 10.59
N THR A 43 8.10 -1.64 11.89
CA THR A 43 7.99 -2.65 12.96
C THR A 43 6.54 -2.96 13.31
N THR A 44 5.64 -1.99 13.15
CA THR A 44 4.21 -2.14 13.42
C THR A 44 3.36 -1.27 12.50
N ILE A 45 2.08 -1.63 12.39
CA ILE A 45 1.07 -0.90 11.62
C ILE A 45 0.05 -0.30 12.60
N LEU A 46 -0.05 1.03 12.62
CA LEU A 46 -0.96 1.77 13.48
C LEU A 46 -2.17 2.24 12.69
N TRP A 47 -3.35 1.70 12.98
CA TRP A 47 -4.57 2.10 12.28
C TRP A 47 -5.34 3.15 13.10
N VAL A 48 -5.04 4.42 12.85
CA VAL A 48 -5.51 5.55 13.68
C VAL A 48 -6.99 5.89 13.45
N ASP A 49 -7.55 5.41 12.35
CA ASP A 49 -8.93 5.67 11.94
C ASP A 49 -9.87 4.48 12.10
N LYS A 50 -9.37 3.36 12.61
CA LYS A 50 -10.17 2.15 12.78
C LYS A 50 -11.38 2.48 13.63
N LYS A 51 -12.54 2.67 12.98
CA LYS A 51 -13.81 2.75 13.67
C LYS A 51 -14.02 1.39 14.36
N ASN A 52 -14.69 1.40 15.50
CA ASN A 52 -15.55 0.28 15.88
C ASN A 52 -16.64 0.20 14.80
N SER A 53 -16.33 -0.36 13.63
CA SER A 53 -17.36 -0.78 12.68
C SER A 53 -18.16 -1.83 13.43
N GLY A 54 -19.26 -1.41 14.06
CA GLY A 54 -20.16 -2.27 14.83
C GLY A 54 -20.85 -3.27 13.94
N GLY A 55 -20.08 -4.20 13.37
CA GLY A 55 -20.52 -5.25 12.46
C GLY A 55 -20.97 -4.82 11.07
N LYS A 56 -21.21 -3.53 10.80
CA LYS A 56 -21.66 -3.07 9.49
C LYS A 56 -20.51 -3.15 8.49
N LYS A 57 -20.63 -4.07 7.53
CA LYS A 57 -19.79 -4.10 6.33
C LYS A 57 -20.13 -2.83 5.55
N ASP A 58 -19.13 -1.99 5.32
CA ASP A 58 -19.29 -0.90 4.36
C ASP A 58 -19.49 -1.53 2.98
N ASP A 59 -20.54 -1.13 2.27
CA ASP A 59 -20.92 -1.69 0.95
C ASP A 59 -19.83 -1.47 -0.12
N PHE A 60 -18.87 -0.58 0.16
CA PHE A 60 -17.75 -0.24 -0.71
C PHE A 60 -16.41 -0.29 0.03
N PRO A 61 -15.32 -0.67 -0.65
CA PRO A 61 -14.00 -0.65 -0.05
C PRO A 61 -13.61 0.79 0.32
N ILE A 62 -13.56 1.06 1.62
CA ILE A 62 -13.06 2.34 2.14
C ILE A 62 -11.62 2.55 1.64
N PRO A 63 -11.31 3.69 1.00
CA PRO A 63 -9.94 4.03 0.65
C PRO A 63 -9.07 4.09 1.92
N VAL A 64 -7.98 3.33 1.97
CA VAL A 64 -6.99 3.39 3.06
C VAL A 64 -5.68 3.90 2.52
N ARG A 65 -5.10 4.89 3.19
CA ARG A 65 -3.77 5.41 2.88
C ARG A 65 -2.78 5.06 3.99
N THR A 66 -1.52 4.99 3.60
CA THR A 66 -0.42 4.62 4.51
C THR A 66 0.68 5.67 4.49
N VAL A 67 1.22 6.00 5.65
CA VAL A 67 2.42 6.82 5.81
C VAL A 67 3.42 6.08 6.66
N LYS A 68 4.65 5.94 6.19
CA LYS A 68 5.75 5.41 6.99
C LYS A 68 6.46 6.58 7.68
N VAL A 69 6.67 6.45 8.98
CA VAL A 69 7.28 7.50 9.82
C VAL A 69 8.28 6.88 10.78
N LYS A 70 9.29 7.65 11.16
CA LYS A 70 10.04 7.41 12.40
C LYS A 70 9.21 7.99 13.54
N ALA A 71 8.89 7.18 14.53
CA ALA A 71 8.07 7.57 15.67
C ALA A 71 8.69 7.11 16.98
N ASN A 72 8.40 7.84 18.06
CA ASN A 72 8.63 7.41 19.42
C ASN A 72 7.34 6.83 20.00
N ILE A 73 7.38 5.58 20.47
CA ILE A 73 6.27 4.95 21.18
C ILE A 73 6.59 5.02 22.68
N HIS A 74 5.83 5.81 23.41
CA HIS A 74 5.99 5.90 24.86
C HIS A 74 5.40 4.68 25.56
N THR A 75 5.90 4.37 26.76
CA THR A 75 5.32 3.33 27.63
C THR A 75 3.87 3.60 28.03
N SER A 76 3.42 4.85 27.92
CA SER A 76 2.01 5.24 28.08
C SER A 76 1.11 4.89 26.88
N GLY A 77 1.68 4.37 25.79
CA GLY A 77 0.97 4.11 24.54
C GLY A 77 0.77 5.34 23.65
N LYS A 78 1.23 6.53 24.06
CA LYS A 78 1.30 7.71 23.19
C LYS A 78 2.30 7.45 22.07
N VAL A 79 1.98 7.93 20.87
CA VAL A 79 2.84 7.85 19.69
C VAL A 79 3.16 9.26 19.22
N GLU A 80 4.46 9.56 19.07
CA GLU A 80 4.95 10.84 18.60
C GLU A 80 5.67 10.66 17.26
N ILE A 81 5.29 11.41 16.23
CA ILE A 81 5.98 11.40 14.94
C ILE A 81 7.23 12.26 15.05
N LEU A 82 8.40 11.65 14.78
CA LEU A 82 9.69 12.36 14.74
C LEU A 82 10.02 12.81 13.32
N SER A 83 9.80 11.96 12.33
CA SER A 83 10.01 12.32 10.92
C SER A 83 9.22 11.44 9.96
N TYR A 84 8.97 11.97 8.77
CA TYR A 84 8.33 11.25 7.67
C TYR A 84 9.39 10.65 6.75
N THR A 85 9.22 9.38 6.33
CA THR A 85 10.19 8.77 5.40
C THR A 85 10.06 9.31 3.98
N LYS A 86 8.89 9.86 3.63
CA LYS A 86 8.61 10.53 2.35
C LYS A 86 7.92 11.86 2.63
N PRO A 87 8.18 12.92 1.85
CA PRO A 87 7.47 14.19 1.98
C PRO A 87 5.94 14.00 1.96
N GLN A 88 5.25 14.65 2.89
CA GLN A 88 3.79 14.63 2.99
C GLN A 88 3.22 16.03 2.86
N LYS A 89 2.02 16.14 2.28
CA LYS A 89 1.26 17.40 2.26
C LYS A 89 0.93 17.85 3.68
N ASN A 90 0.91 19.15 3.94
CA ASN A 90 0.66 19.71 5.27
C ASN A 90 -0.67 19.22 5.88
N ARG A 91 -1.73 19.10 5.08
CA ARG A 91 -3.02 18.55 5.51
C ARG A 91 -2.92 17.15 6.10
N VAL A 92 -2.07 16.29 5.52
CA VAL A 92 -1.83 14.93 6.04
C VAL A 92 -1.05 14.98 7.35
N LYS A 93 -0.04 15.87 7.44
CA LYS A 93 0.74 16.02 8.67
C LYS A 93 -0.14 16.44 9.85
N HIS A 94 -0.94 17.49 9.66
CA HIS A 94 -1.85 18.01 10.67
C HIS A 94 -2.85 16.94 11.12
N TYR A 95 -3.50 16.29 10.16
CA TYR A 95 -4.47 15.24 10.42
C TYR A 95 -3.89 14.08 11.25
N LEU A 96 -2.69 13.62 10.90
CA LEU A 96 -2.05 12.53 11.66
C LEU A 96 -1.65 12.99 13.07
N GLN A 97 -1.23 14.25 13.25
CA GLN A 97 -0.94 14.80 14.57
C GLN A 97 -2.20 14.78 15.46
N GLU A 98 -3.33 15.33 14.98
CA GLU A 98 -4.61 15.34 15.71
C GLU A 98 -5.09 13.93 16.06
N ARG A 99 -4.99 12.98 15.11
CA ARG A 99 -5.38 11.59 15.39
C ARG A 99 -4.49 10.93 16.44
N LEU A 100 -3.19 11.23 16.43
CA LEU A 100 -2.24 10.66 17.40
C LEU A 100 -2.34 11.28 18.79
N GLU A 101 -2.88 12.49 18.91
CA GLU A 101 -3.17 13.10 20.21
C GLU A 101 -4.12 12.24 21.05
N VAL A 102 -5.13 11.64 20.41
CA VAL A 102 -6.12 10.78 21.08
C VAL A 102 -5.80 9.29 20.96
N PHE A 103 -5.09 8.86 19.93
CA PHE A 103 -4.74 7.45 19.73
C PHE A 103 -3.81 6.95 20.84
N ARG A 104 -4.14 5.81 21.43
CA ARG A 104 -3.30 5.13 22.41
C ARG A 104 -3.14 3.66 22.04
N ILE A 105 -1.89 3.21 22.01
CA ILE A 105 -1.58 1.79 21.97
C ILE A 105 -1.99 1.19 23.31
N THR A 106 -2.71 0.07 23.26
CA THR A 106 -3.21 -0.56 24.48
C THR A 106 -2.06 -1.11 25.32
N LYS A 107 -2.21 -1.07 26.64
CA LYS A 107 -1.23 -1.66 27.56
C LYS A 107 -0.98 -3.14 27.27
N ALA A 108 -2.03 -3.89 26.90
CA ALA A 108 -1.91 -5.29 26.50
C ALA A 108 -0.97 -5.51 25.30
N MET A 109 -0.96 -4.62 24.31
CA MET A 109 -0.04 -4.70 23.18
C MET A 109 1.41 -4.35 23.57
N LEU A 110 1.59 -3.48 24.56
CA LEU A 110 2.91 -3.11 25.08
C LEU A 110 3.48 -4.21 25.99
N ASP A 111 2.69 -4.67 26.96
CA ASP A 111 3.07 -5.68 27.95
C ASP A 111 3.37 -7.04 27.29
N SER A 112 2.66 -7.39 26.22
CA SER A 112 2.92 -8.61 25.43
C SER A 112 4.15 -8.50 24.53
N GLY A 113 4.73 -7.31 24.38
CA GLY A 113 5.83 -7.04 23.45
C GLY A 113 5.41 -7.03 21.97
N PHE A 114 4.11 -7.12 21.67
CA PHE A 114 3.58 -7.01 20.31
C PHE A 114 3.92 -5.65 19.69
N VAL A 115 3.89 -4.58 20.49
CA VAL A 115 4.49 -3.29 20.16
C VAL A 115 5.54 -2.93 21.20
N LYS A 116 6.77 -2.70 20.77
CA LYS A 116 7.87 -2.31 21.67
C LYS A 116 7.86 -0.78 21.86
N PRO A 117 8.01 -0.26 23.08
CA PRO A 117 8.29 1.15 23.29
C PRO A 117 9.62 1.59 22.66
N GLY A 118 9.79 2.89 22.48
CA GLY A 118 11.00 3.53 21.95
C GLY A 118 10.88 3.98 20.49
N VAL A 119 12.01 4.45 19.97
CA VAL A 119 12.12 5.04 18.63
C VAL A 119 12.23 3.95 17.57
N GLN A 120 11.30 3.94 16.62
CA GLN A 120 11.28 2.96 15.53
C GLN A 120 10.51 3.48 14.32
N TYR A 121 10.61 2.75 13.20
CA TYR A 121 9.80 3.03 12.02
C TYR A 121 8.46 2.32 12.12
N VAL A 122 7.36 3.05 11.90
CA VAL A 122 6.00 2.50 11.92
C VAL A 122 5.25 2.91 10.66
N GLN A 123 4.22 2.14 10.32
CA GLN A 123 3.33 2.45 9.22
C GLN A 123 1.97 2.88 9.77
N ILE A 124 1.60 4.13 9.57
CA ILE A 124 0.31 4.67 10.00
C ILE A 124 -0.69 4.48 8.86
N ARG A 125 -1.80 3.78 9.13
CA ARG A 125 -2.96 3.60 8.26
C ARG A 125 -4.07 4.56 8.66
N TYR A 126 -4.58 5.31 7.69
CA TYR A 126 -5.63 6.30 7.90
C TYR A 126 -6.62 6.33 6.73
N MET A 127 -7.81 6.89 6.98
CA MET A 127 -8.88 7.03 5.99
C MET A 127 -8.88 8.48 5.46
N PRO A 128 -8.64 8.70 4.15
CA PRO A 128 -8.56 10.05 3.61
C PRO A 128 -9.91 10.77 3.57
N GLU A 129 -11.05 10.06 3.57
CA GLU A 129 -12.38 10.68 3.64
C GLU A 129 -12.61 11.51 4.92
N LYS A 130 -11.84 11.19 5.98
CA LYS A 130 -11.86 11.92 7.24
C LYS A 130 -10.90 13.11 7.26
N LEU A 131 -10.11 13.32 6.21
CA LEU A 131 -9.50 14.61 5.92
C LEU A 131 -10.66 15.50 5.43
N GLN A 132 -11.42 16.10 6.34
CA GLN A 132 -12.33 17.20 6.03
C GLN A 132 -11.65 18.49 6.45
#